data_AF-A0A5C5X7D5-F1
#
_entry.id   AF-A0A5C5X7D5-F1
#
_cell.length_a   1.000
_cell.length_b   1.000
_cell.length_c   1.000
_cell.angle_alpha   90.00
_cell.angle_beta   90.00
_cell.angle_gamma   90.00
#
_symmetry.space_group_name_H-M   'P 1'
#
loop_
_entity.id
_entity.type
_entity.pdbx_description
1 polymer ?
#
loop_
_entity_poly.entity_id
_entity_poly.type
_entity_poly.pdbx_seq_one_letter_code
_entity_poly.pdbx_strand_id
1 'polypeptide(L)'
;MWFTENAWQPMLLFAILAMIAAFGWYRRLQTRYLVLCFCCLGMMGVAWYADRTIVTEREKVQEAILEITHAFAAKDFEGVHSRISQRSLDLRTLADMAMNLATLENMRVTDIQVELKSEATRAVSRFRVNALITSERASAREPAYIEARWQTEEGRWRMIDVKFLDPITGDVEADLMQLRRNHLTVSDVSRWRF
;
A
#
# COMPACT_ATOMS: atom_id res chain seq x y z
N MET A 1 -12.89 18.91 -11.76
CA MET A 1 -12.28 17.80 -10.99
C MET A 1 -13.37 17.07 -10.19
N TRP A 2 -14.33 16.44 -10.86
CA TRP A 2 -15.48 15.75 -10.20
C TRP A 2 -15.69 14.34 -10.78
N PHE A 3 -15.44 14.16 -12.09
CA PHE A 3 -15.63 12.88 -12.77
C PHE A 3 -14.59 11.79 -12.50
N THR A 4 -13.42 12.12 -11.94
CA THR A 4 -12.31 11.18 -11.76
C THR A 4 -12.08 10.74 -10.32
N GLU A 5 -12.68 11.41 -9.33
CA GLU A 5 -12.51 11.06 -7.91
C GLU A 5 -13.57 10.08 -7.40
N ASN A 6 -14.68 9.92 -8.11
CA ASN A 6 -15.79 9.06 -7.70
C ASN A 6 -16.50 8.43 -8.91
N ALA A 7 -16.03 7.25 -9.35
CA ALA A 7 -16.60 6.53 -10.49
C ALA A 7 -18.06 6.09 -10.32
N TRP A 8 -18.58 6.03 -9.09
CA TRP A 8 -19.96 5.63 -8.83
C TRP A 8 -21.00 6.64 -9.37
N GLN A 9 -20.65 7.93 -9.47
CA GLN A 9 -21.55 8.99 -9.93
C GLN A 9 -21.89 8.88 -11.42
N PRO A 10 -20.92 8.77 -12.35
CA PRO A 10 -21.24 8.52 -13.76
C PRO A 10 -21.94 7.18 -13.98
N MET A 11 -21.59 6.15 -13.20
CA MET A 11 -22.29 4.85 -13.25
C MET A 11 -23.78 4.98 -12.92
N LEU A 12 -24.13 5.68 -11.84
CA LEU A 12 -25.53 5.92 -11.48
C LEU A 12 -26.25 6.72 -12.56
N LEU A 13 -25.60 7.73 -13.13
CA LEU A 13 -26.20 8.54 -14.19
C LEU A 13 -26.52 7.69 -15.44
N PHE A 14 -25.59 6.84 -15.88
CA PHE A 14 -25.84 5.92 -16.98
C PHE A 14 -26.87 4.84 -16.65
N ALA A 15 -26.91 4.35 -15.41
CA ALA A 15 -27.92 3.39 -14.95
C ALA A 15 -29.33 4.00 -14.97
N ILE A 16 -29.49 5.25 -14.51
CA ILE A 16 -30.78 5.96 -14.55
C ILE A 16 -31.21 6.20 -16.01
N LEU A 17 -30.30 6.64 -16.88
CA LEU A 17 -30.60 6.81 -18.30
C LEU A 17 -30.99 5.50 -18.99
N ALA A 18 -30.29 4.41 -18.69
CA ALA A 18 -30.63 3.08 -19.19
C ALA A 18 -32.02 2.65 -18.72
N MET A 19 -32.37 2.92 -17.44
CA MET A 19 -33.70 2.62 -16.89
C MET A 19 -34.81 3.42 -17.58
N ILE A 20 -34.60 4.72 -17.82
CA ILE A 20 -35.56 5.57 -18.56
C ILE A 20 -35.73 5.07 -20.00
N ALA A 21 -34.63 4.71 -20.67
CA ALA A 21 -34.66 4.16 -22.02
C ALA A 21 -35.41 2.82 -22.06
N ALA A 22 -35.16 1.93 -21.10
CA ALA A 22 -35.84 0.65 -20.98
C ALA A 22 -37.35 0.82 -20.73
N PHE A 23 -37.74 1.77 -19.88
CA PHE A 23 -39.15 2.09 -19.64
C PHE A 23 -39.83 2.70 -20.89
N GLY A 24 -39.13 3.58 -21.60
CA GLY A 24 -39.59 4.13 -22.88
C GLY A 24 -39.76 3.05 -23.95
N TRP A 25 -38.82 2.09 -24.01
CA TRP A 25 -38.93 0.92 -24.86
C TRP A 25 -40.14 0.06 -24.50
N TYR A 26 -40.35 -0.26 -23.22
CA TYR A 26 -41.47 -1.07 -22.77
C TYR A 26 -42.83 -0.49 -23.20
N ARG A 27 -42.96 0.84 -23.23
CA ARG A 27 -44.20 1.51 -23.65
C ARG A 27 -44.39 1.63 -25.16
N ARG A 28 -43.31 1.81 -25.94
CA ARG A 28 -43.40 2.12 -27.38
C ARG A 28 -42.93 1.00 -28.30
N LEU A 29 -42.27 -0.04 -27.77
CA LEU A 29 -41.65 -1.15 -28.48
C LEU A 29 -40.74 -0.73 -29.65
N GLN A 30 -40.25 0.52 -29.64
CA GLN A 30 -39.40 1.04 -30.71
C GLN A 30 -37.94 0.65 -30.48
N THR A 31 -37.32 0.03 -31.48
CA THR A 31 -35.92 -0.47 -31.44
C THR A 31 -34.90 0.60 -31.06
N ARG A 32 -35.18 1.88 -31.35
CA ARG A 32 -34.30 3.02 -31.01
C ARG A 32 -34.01 3.12 -29.50
N TYR A 33 -34.99 2.87 -28.64
CA TYR A 33 -34.80 2.89 -27.19
C TYR A 33 -33.97 1.71 -26.68
N LEU A 34 -34.07 0.57 -27.37
CA LEU A 34 -33.31 -0.64 -27.07
C LEU A 34 -31.81 -0.43 -27.37
N VAL A 35 -31.50 0.19 -28.53
CA VAL A 35 -30.14 0.60 -28.88
C VAL A 35 -29.58 1.60 -27.86
N LEU A 36 -30.37 2.60 -27.46
CA LEU A 36 -29.96 3.57 -26.44
C LEU A 36 -29.64 2.90 -25.10
N CYS A 37 -30.48 1.96 -24.66
CA CYS A 37 -30.27 1.19 -23.43
C CYS A 37 -28.94 0.41 -23.47
N PHE A 38 -28.69 -0.34 -24.56
CA PHE A 38 -27.43 -1.07 -24.73
C PHE A 38 -26.21 -0.13 -24.80
N CYS A 39 -26.32 1.02 -25.46
CA CYS A 39 -25.26 2.02 -25.47
C CYS A 39 -24.96 2.56 -24.06
N CYS A 40 -25.98 2.87 -23.26
CA CYS A 40 -25.79 3.32 -21.88
C CYS A 40 -25.15 2.24 -20.99
N LEU A 41 -25.57 0.97 -21.13
CA LEU A 41 -24.95 -0.14 -20.43
C LEU A 41 -23.50 -0.37 -20.87
N GLY A 42 -23.21 -0.24 -22.16
CA GLY A 42 -21.85 -0.31 -22.70
C GLY A 42 -20.96 0.79 -22.12
N MET A 43 -21.43 2.04 -22.10
CA MET A 43 -20.73 3.18 -21.49
C MET A 43 -20.47 2.96 -19.99
N MET A 44 -21.43 2.38 -19.26
CA MET A 44 -21.25 2.00 -17.86
C MET A 44 -20.14 0.94 -17.69
N GLY A 45 -20.09 -0.06 -18.57
CA GLY A 45 -19.02 -1.06 -18.59
C GLY A 45 -17.64 -0.46 -18.87
N VAL A 46 -17.55 0.49 -19.82
CA VAL A 46 -16.30 1.21 -20.10
C VAL A 46 -15.87 2.07 -18.92
N ALA A 47 -16.79 2.79 -18.27
CA ALA A 47 -16.48 3.58 -17.08
C ALA A 47 -15.99 2.70 -15.92
N TRP A 48 -16.61 1.54 -15.72
CA TRP A 48 -16.17 0.55 -14.74
C TRP A 48 -14.76 0.03 -15.03
N TYR A 49 -14.49 -0.28 -16.30
CA TYR A 49 -13.18 -0.77 -16.72
C TYR A 49 -12.09 0.31 -16.58
N ALA A 50 -12.42 1.56 -16.93
CA ALA A 50 -11.53 2.71 -16.75
C ALA A 50 -11.20 2.91 -15.26
N ASP A 51 -12.17 2.81 -14.37
CA ASP A 51 -11.94 2.90 -12.92
C ASP A 51 -11.04 1.76 -12.42
N ARG A 52 -11.29 0.53 -12.88
CA ARG A 52 -10.45 -0.64 -12.57
C ARG A 52 -9.01 -0.56 -13.09
N THR A 53 -8.76 0.27 -14.10
CA THR A 53 -7.42 0.41 -14.71
C THR A 53 -6.63 1.58 -14.12
N ILE A 54 -7.29 2.52 -13.42
CA ILE A 54 -6.60 3.60 -12.73
C ILE A 54 -6.08 3.08 -11.39
N VAL A 55 -4.84 2.57 -11.40
CA VAL A 55 -4.13 2.25 -10.16
C VAL A 55 -3.84 3.56 -9.43
N THR A 56 -4.50 3.75 -8.29
CA THR A 56 -4.34 4.97 -7.49
C THR A 56 -2.94 4.99 -6.86
N GLU A 57 -2.39 6.19 -6.62
CA GLU A 57 -1.08 6.31 -5.94
C GLU A 57 -1.08 5.64 -4.56
N ARG A 58 -2.25 5.58 -3.91
CA ARG A 58 -2.45 4.86 -2.66
C ARG A 58 -2.23 3.36 -2.83
N GLU A 59 -2.81 2.76 -3.86
CA GLU A 59 -2.65 1.35 -4.18
C GLU A 59 -1.22 1.01 -4.55
N LYS A 60 -0.51 1.89 -5.27
CA LYS A 60 0.92 1.71 -5.58
C LYS A 60 1.78 1.65 -4.32
N VAL A 61 1.51 2.48 -3.33
CA VAL A 61 2.22 2.43 -2.04
C VAL A 61 1.87 1.14 -1.29
N GLN A 62 0.61 0.73 -1.30
CA GLN A 62 0.17 -0.52 -0.67
C GLN A 62 0.83 -1.74 -1.33
N GLU A 63 0.89 -1.77 -2.65
CA GLU A 63 1.59 -2.80 -3.42
C GLU A 63 3.09 -2.81 -3.07
N ALA A 64 3.73 -1.63 -3.00
CA ALA A 64 5.14 -1.52 -2.59
C ALA A 64 5.40 -2.08 -1.17
N ILE A 65 4.48 -1.87 -0.22
CA ILE A 65 4.57 -2.47 1.13
C ILE A 65 4.56 -4.00 1.05
N LEU A 66 3.62 -4.55 0.27
CA LEU A 66 3.47 -6.00 0.12
C LEU A 66 4.67 -6.61 -0.60
N GLU A 67 5.21 -5.94 -1.61
CA GLU A 67 6.38 -6.41 -2.35
C GLU A 67 7.65 -6.37 -1.49
N ILE A 68 7.87 -5.32 -0.70
CA ILE A 68 8.98 -5.29 0.29
C ILE A 68 8.83 -6.44 1.26
N THR A 69 7.62 -6.63 1.79
CA THR A 69 7.32 -7.70 2.74
C THR A 69 7.63 -9.06 2.13
N HIS A 70 7.17 -9.32 0.91
CA HIS A 70 7.42 -10.58 0.22
C HIS A 70 8.92 -10.78 -0.08
N ALA A 71 9.61 -9.75 -0.56
CA ALA A 71 11.05 -9.80 -0.81
C ALA A 71 11.84 -10.07 0.48
N PHE A 72 11.45 -9.44 1.58
CA PHE A 72 12.06 -9.65 2.89
C PHE A 72 11.86 -11.08 3.40
N ALA A 73 10.65 -11.62 3.26
CA ALA A 73 10.37 -13.03 3.61
C ALA A 73 11.15 -14.02 2.73
N ALA A 74 11.38 -13.68 1.45
CA ALA A 74 12.15 -14.48 0.51
C ALA A 74 13.68 -14.30 0.64
N LYS A 75 14.16 -13.43 1.55
CA LYS A 75 15.56 -12.99 1.63
C LYS A 75 16.12 -12.48 0.29
N ASP A 76 15.27 -11.85 -0.51
CA ASP A 76 15.66 -11.19 -1.77
C ASP A 76 16.16 -9.78 -1.47
N PHE A 77 17.47 -9.69 -1.25
CA PHE A 77 18.15 -8.43 -0.98
C PHE A 77 17.90 -7.40 -2.09
N GLU A 78 18.04 -7.80 -3.35
CA GLU A 78 17.86 -6.89 -4.49
C GLU A 78 16.42 -6.36 -4.55
N GLY A 79 15.44 -7.25 -4.35
CA GLY A 79 14.04 -6.90 -4.24
C GLY A 79 13.78 -5.84 -3.18
N VAL A 80 14.31 -6.02 -1.96
CA VAL A 80 14.18 -5.03 -0.87
C VAL A 80 14.87 -3.71 -1.19
N HIS A 81 16.13 -3.76 -1.67
CA HIS A 81 16.91 -2.56 -2.03
C HIS A 81 16.28 -1.76 -3.16
N SER A 82 15.57 -2.41 -4.10
CA SER A 82 14.89 -1.72 -5.19
C SER A 82 13.75 -0.80 -4.71
N ARG A 83 13.20 -1.07 -3.53
CA ARG A 83 12.06 -0.37 -2.94
C ARG A 83 12.42 0.59 -1.81
N ILE A 84 13.67 0.55 -1.35
CA ILE A 84 14.23 1.54 -0.44
C ILE A 84 14.94 2.62 -1.25
N SER A 85 14.79 3.89 -0.85
CA SER A 85 15.48 5.00 -1.50
C SER A 85 16.99 4.75 -1.56
N GLN A 86 17.62 5.13 -2.68
CA GLN A 86 19.09 5.07 -2.79
C GLN A 86 19.79 6.04 -1.85
N ARG A 87 19.07 7.08 -1.41
CA ARG A 87 19.60 8.12 -0.50
C ARG A 87 19.56 7.67 0.97
N SER A 88 18.76 6.66 1.30
CA SER A 88 18.60 6.15 2.67
C SER A 88 19.53 4.96 2.92
N LEU A 89 20.85 5.21 2.96
CA LEU A 89 21.88 4.18 3.22
C LEU A 89 21.67 3.47 4.57
N ASP A 90 21.20 4.20 5.59
CA ASP A 90 20.96 3.65 6.92
C ASP A 90 19.85 2.60 6.91
N LEU A 91 18.75 2.89 6.20
CA LEU A 91 17.61 1.97 6.09
C LEU A 91 17.98 0.71 5.32
N ARG A 92 18.80 0.86 4.28
CA ARG A 92 19.38 -0.25 3.50
C ARG A 92 20.25 -1.15 4.38
N THR A 93 21.16 -0.55 5.13
CA THR A 93 22.06 -1.28 6.05
C THR A 93 21.27 -2.01 7.14
N LEU A 94 20.23 -1.39 7.67
CA LEU A 94 19.35 -2.02 8.66
C LEU A 94 18.56 -3.19 8.05
N ALA A 95 18.02 -3.02 6.84
CA ALA A 95 17.33 -4.09 6.14
C ALA A 95 18.28 -5.28 5.89
N ASP A 96 19.51 -5.03 5.44
CA ASP A 96 20.53 -6.06 5.25
C ASP A 96 20.84 -6.82 6.53
N MET A 97 21.00 -6.09 7.63
CA MET A 97 21.26 -6.69 8.93
C MET A 97 20.08 -7.54 9.42
N ALA A 98 18.86 -7.01 9.31
CA ALA A 98 17.66 -7.71 9.75
C ALA A 98 17.42 -8.99 8.93
N MET A 99 17.63 -8.96 7.60
CA MET A 99 17.53 -10.14 6.73
C MET A 99 18.58 -11.22 7.03
N ASN A 100 19.77 -10.80 7.48
CA ASN A 100 20.83 -11.73 7.88
C ASN A 100 20.62 -12.33 9.27
N LEU A 101 20.03 -11.58 10.20
CA LEU A 101 19.86 -12.01 11.60
C LEU A 101 18.62 -12.87 11.82
N ALA A 102 17.53 -12.60 11.12
CA ALA A 102 16.24 -13.25 11.36
C ALA A 102 15.76 -14.03 10.12
N THR A 103 15.19 -15.21 10.36
CA THR A 103 14.37 -15.90 9.35
C THR A 103 12.92 -15.70 9.73
N LEU A 104 12.18 -15.01 8.86
CA LEU A 104 10.77 -14.73 9.05
C LEU A 104 9.94 -15.77 8.30
N GLU A 105 9.05 -16.45 9.01
CA GLU A 105 8.06 -17.34 8.44
C GLU A 105 6.65 -16.80 8.64
N ASN A 106 5.73 -17.16 7.74
CA ASN A 106 4.31 -16.81 7.83
C ASN A 106 4.04 -15.30 8.04
N MET A 107 4.84 -14.45 7.39
CA MET A 107 4.69 -13.00 7.50
C MET A 107 3.38 -12.54 6.87
N ARG A 108 2.58 -11.79 7.65
CA ARG A 108 1.30 -11.25 7.22
C ARG A 108 1.20 -9.77 7.57
N VAL A 109 0.90 -8.96 6.55
CA VAL A 109 0.61 -7.54 6.72
C VAL A 109 -0.90 -7.35 6.84
N THR A 110 -1.31 -6.51 7.79
CA THR A 110 -2.72 -6.19 8.08
C THR A 110 -2.87 -4.71 8.42
N ASP A 111 -4.11 -4.20 8.32
CA ASP A 111 -4.46 -2.82 8.72
C ASP A 111 -3.58 -1.77 8.01
N ILE A 112 -3.46 -1.87 6.69
CA ILE A 112 -2.67 -0.93 5.89
C ILE A 112 -3.48 0.35 5.72
N GLN A 113 -2.97 1.44 6.26
CA GLN A 113 -3.50 2.78 6.09
C GLN A 113 -2.46 3.63 5.37
N VAL A 114 -2.86 4.31 4.29
CA VAL A 114 -1.95 5.11 3.48
C VAL A 114 -2.52 6.51 3.32
N GLU A 115 -1.76 7.49 3.83
CA GLU A 115 -2.03 8.91 3.73
C GLU A 115 -1.09 9.54 2.68
N LEU A 116 -1.65 10.01 1.57
CA LEU A 116 -0.88 10.74 0.55
C LEU A 116 -0.68 12.20 1.00
N LYS A 117 0.53 12.73 0.79
CA LYS A 117 0.94 14.10 1.13
C LYS A 117 1.60 14.77 -0.07
N SER A 118 1.63 16.11 -0.06
CA SER A 118 2.35 16.93 -1.05
C SER A 118 2.01 16.53 -2.49
N GLU A 119 0.75 16.71 -2.89
CA GLU A 119 0.29 16.43 -4.27
C GLU A 119 0.61 15.00 -4.75
N ALA A 120 0.51 14.02 -3.84
CA ALA A 120 0.81 12.61 -4.11
C ALA A 120 2.26 12.30 -4.54
N THR A 121 3.22 13.12 -4.10
CA THR A 121 4.67 12.81 -4.24
C THR A 121 5.30 12.25 -2.97
N ARG A 122 4.58 12.34 -1.85
CA ARG A 122 4.95 11.76 -0.55
C ARG A 122 3.80 10.95 0.02
N ALA A 123 4.10 9.94 0.81
CA ALA A 123 3.09 9.20 1.53
C ALA A 123 3.59 8.79 2.91
N VAL A 124 2.65 8.65 3.84
CA VAL A 124 2.88 8.01 5.14
C VAL A 124 1.97 6.80 5.19
N SER A 125 2.53 5.63 5.46
CA SER A 125 1.76 4.41 5.66
C SER A 125 1.89 3.93 7.09
N ARG A 126 0.80 3.44 7.65
CA ARG A 126 0.79 2.70 8.92
C ARG A 126 0.26 1.32 8.66
N PHE A 127 0.94 0.30 9.15
CA PHE A 127 0.51 -1.08 8.97
C PHE A 127 1.04 -1.96 10.08
N ARG A 128 0.33 -3.07 10.30
CA ARG A 128 0.72 -4.11 11.25
C ARG A 128 1.34 -5.28 10.51
N VAL A 129 2.49 -5.73 10.98
CA VAL A 129 3.16 -6.94 10.50
C VAL A 129 3.10 -7.99 11.59
N ASN A 130 2.65 -9.18 11.25
CA ASN A 130 2.71 -10.34 12.12
C ASN A 130 3.62 -11.36 11.45
N ALA A 131 4.75 -11.70 12.07
CA ALA A 131 5.66 -12.73 11.57
C ALA A 131 5.96 -13.76 12.66
N LEU A 132 6.27 -14.98 12.25
CA LEU A 132 6.92 -15.96 13.11
C LEU A 132 8.42 -15.78 12.93
N ILE A 133 9.10 -15.35 13.98
CA ILE A 133 10.55 -15.20 14.00
C ILE A 133 11.12 -16.49 14.54
N THR A 134 11.81 -17.22 13.67
CA THR A 134 12.49 -18.46 14.05
C THR A 134 13.98 -18.19 14.19
N SER A 135 14.49 -18.39 15.40
CA SER A 135 15.92 -18.39 15.72
C SER A 135 16.37 -19.81 16.08
N GLU A 136 17.68 -20.06 16.13
CA GLU A 136 18.23 -21.38 16.49
C GLU A 136 17.76 -21.88 17.86
N ARG A 137 17.31 -20.99 18.75
CA ARG A 137 16.97 -21.31 20.14
C ARG A 137 15.48 -21.21 20.46
N ALA A 138 14.70 -20.48 19.67
CA ALA A 138 13.30 -20.21 19.94
C ALA A 138 12.56 -19.73 18.69
N SER A 139 11.24 -19.98 18.68
CA SER A 139 10.31 -19.40 17.70
C SER A 139 9.31 -18.54 18.46
N ALA A 140 9.18 -17.27 18.08
CA ALA A 140 8.25 -16.33 18.70
C ALA A 140 7.41 -15.65 17.62
N ARG A 141 6.13 -15.40 17.92
CA ARG A 141 5.24 -14.65 17.04
C ARG A 141 5.13 -13.24 17.57
N GLU A 142 5.73 -12.31 16.86
CA GLU A 142 5.85 -10.93 17.34
C GLU A 142 5.08 -9.99 16.39
N PRO A 143 4.03 -9.31 16.89
CA PRO A 143 3.33 -8.29 16.14
C PRO A 143 4.12 -6.98 16.17
N ALA A 144 4.50 -6.46 15.01
CA ALA A 144 5.11 -5.15 14.86
C ALA A 144 4.10 -4.14 14.29
N TYR A 145 4.03 -2.95 14.85
CA TYR A 145 3.29 -1.83 14.26
C TYR A 145 4.27 -0.83 13.67
N ILE A 146 4.14 -0.53 12.37
CA ILE A 146 5.16 0.19 11.61
C ILE A 146 4.52 1.42 10.96
N GLU A 147 5.17 2.58 11.13
CA GLU A 147 4.95 3.76 10.30
C GLU A 147 6.10 3.90 9.31
N ALA A 148 5.80 3.84 8.02
CA ALA A 148 6.78 4.05 6.96
C ALA A 148 6.48 5.33 6.19
N ARG A 149 7.54 6.05 5.82
CA ARG A 149 7.45 7.24 4.96
C ARG A 149 7.99 6.92 3.59
N TRP A 150 7.29 7.42 2.59
CA TRP A 150 7.54 7.14 1.19
C TRP A 150 7.70 8.42 0.40
N GLN A 151 8.51 8.34 -0.63
CA GLN A 151 8.68 9.40 -1.61
C GLN A 151 8.77 8.79 -3.00
N THR A 152 8.18 9.46 -3.98
CA THR A 152 8.33 9.08 -5.38
C THR A 152 9.72 9.46 -5.88
N GLU A 153 10.48 8.46 -6.34
CA GLU A 153 11.79 8.61 -6.99
C GLU A 153 11.72 7.94 -8.36
N GLU A 154 12.01 8.67 -9.44
CA GLU A 154 11.97 8.15 -10.81
C GLU A 154 10.63 7.48 -11.18
N GLY A 155 9.52 8.06 -10.70
CA GLY A 155 8.17 7.53 -10.92
C GLY A 155 7.82 6.29 -10.10
N ARG A 156 8.68 5.86 -9.16
CA ARG A 156 8.42 4.71 -8.27
C ARG A 156 8.39 5.15 -6.81
N TRP A 157 7.49 4.57 -6.03
CA TRP A 157 7.45 4.80 -4.60
C TRP A 157 8.59 4.08 -3.92
N ARG A 158 9.40 4.85 -3.18
CA ARG A 158 10.50 4.30 -2.39
C ARG A 158 10.37 4.70 -0.94
N MET A 159 10.63 3.74 -0.07
CA MET A 159 10.66 3.95 1.37
C MET A 159 11.89 4.77 1.73
N ILE A 160 11.69 5.87 2.44
CA ILE A 160 12.76 6.80 2.85
C ILE A 160 13.06 6.71 4.34
N ASP A 161 12.08 6.28 5.14
CA ASP A 161 12.15 6.24 6.60
C ASP A 161 11.16 5.21 7.16
N VAL A 162 11.48 4.61 8.30
CA VAL A 162 10.64 3.64 9.01
C VAL A 162 10.73 3.87 10.51
N LYS A 163 9.59 3.74 11.17
CA LYS A 163 9.44 3.84 12.62
C LYS A 163 8.66 2.65 13.14
N PHE A 164 9.13 2.07 14.24
CA PHE A 164 8.41 1.06 14.98
C PHE A 164 7.61 1.75 16.07
N LEU A 165 6.32 1.47 16.09
CA LEU A 165 5.35 2.02 17.02
C LEU A 165 4.95 0.96 18.04
N ASP A 166 4.70 1.40 19.27
CA ASP A 166 4.08 0.55 20.28
C ASP A 166 2.68 0.14 19.80
N PRO A 167 2.34 -1.15 19.78
CA PRO A 167 1.06 -1.64 19.25
C PRO A 167 -0.15 -1.25 20.12
N ILE A 168 0.06 -0.86 21.38
CA ILE A 168 -0.95 -0.47 22.37
C ILE A 168 -1.09 1.06 22.42
N THR A 169 0.01 1.80 22.60
CA THR A 169 -0.06 3.27 22.77
C THR A 169 0.04 4.02 21.44
N GLY A 170 0.66 3.43 20.42
CA GLY A 170 0.97 4.09 19.16
C GLY A 170 2.13 5.10 19.27
N ASP A 171 2.83 5.13 20.42
CA ASP A 171 4.02 5.94 20.60
C ASP A 171 5.19 5.36 19.81
N VAL A 172 6.16 6.21 19.48
CA VAL A 172 7.34 5.78 18.73
C VAL A 172 8.28 5.03 19.66
N GLU A 173 8.35 3.71 19.50
CA GLU A 173 9.27 2.86 20.24
C GLU A 173 10.67 2.97 19.64
N ALA A 174 10.76 2.90 18.30
CA ALA A 174 12.01 3.06 17.55
C ALA A 174 11.85 4.09 16.43
N ASP A 175 12.74 5.07 16.41
CA ASP A 175 12.89 6.01 15.30
C ASP A 175 14.30 5.93 14.72
N LEU A 176 14.42 5.41 13.50
CA LEU A 176 15.71 5.27 12.82
C LEU A 176 16.40 6.63 12.62
N MET A 177 15.63 7.69 12.40
CA MET A 177 16.16 9.05 12.29
C MET A 177 16.71 9.59 13.61
N GLN A 178 16.16 9.15 14.76
CA GLN A 178 16.70 9.54 16.07
C GLN A 178 17.94 8.72 16.43
N LEU A 179 17.98 7.44 16.09
CA LEU A 179 19.17 6.59 16.27
C LEU A 179 20.38 7.17 15.52
N ARG A 180 20.18 7.65 14.30
CA ARG A 180 21.20 8.38 13.53
C ARG A 180 21.72 9.62 14.25
N ARG A 181 20.83 10.40 14.89
CA ARG A 181 21.20 11.65 15.57
C ARG A 181 22.01 11.40 16.84
N ASN A 182 21.81 10.26 17.50
CA ASN A 182 22.39 9.98 18.81
C ASN A 182 23.66 9.12 18.76
N HIS A 183 24.19 8.76 17.58
CA HIS A 183 25.37 7.89 17.43
C HIS A 183 25.29 6.57 18.23
N LEU A 184 24.08 6.06 18.47
CA LEU A 184 23.89 4.81 19.22
C LEU A 184 24.29 3.64 18.32
N THR A 185 25.20 2.80 18.80
CA THR A 185 25.71 1.64 18.09
C THR A 185 24.65 0.55 18.00
N VAL A 186 24.73 -0.24 16.93
CA VAL A 186 23.90 -1.44 16.62
C VAL A 186 23.77 -2.41 17.80
N SER A 187 24.66 -2.39 18.78
CA SER A 187 24.56 -3.15 20.04
C SER A 187 23.32 -2.84 20.88
N ASP A 188 22.68 -1.68 20.72
CA ASP A 188 21.38 -1.40 21.34
C ASP A 188 20.23 -2.05 20.57
N VAL A 189 20.44 -2.46 19.31
CA VAL A 189 19.46 -3.16 18.47
C VAL A 189 19.18 -4.59 18.97
N SER A 190 20.10 -5.22 19.70
CA SER A 190 19.84 -6.52 20.35
C SER A 190 18.99 -6.45 21.62
N ARG A 191 18.66 -5.24 22.10
CA ARG A 191 17.75 -5.03 23.24
C ARG A 191 16.29 -4.93 22.84
N TRP A 192 16.02 -4.82 21.54
CA TRP A 192 14.68 -4.83 20.99
C TRP A 192 14.22 -6.26 21.08
N ARG A 193 13.17 -6.48 21.87
CA ARG A 193 12.45 -7.75 21.85
C ARG A 193 11.84 -7.83 20.45
N PHE A 194 12.35 -8.76 19.65
CA PHE A 194 12.04 -8.91 18.23
C PHE A 194 10.98 -9.94 18.01
#